data_AF-A0A381WHF3-F1
#
_entry.id   AF-A0A381WHF3-F1
#
_cell.length_a   1.000
_cell.length_b   1.000
_cell.length_c   1.000
_cell.angle_alpha   90.00
_cell.angle_beta   90.00
_cell.angle_gamma   90.00
#
_symmetry.space_group_name_H-M   'P 1'
#
loop_
_entity.id
_entity.type
_entity.pdbx_description
1 polymer ?
#
loop_
_entity_poly.entity_id
_entity_poly.type
_entity_poly.pdbx_seq_one_letter_code
_entity_poly.pdbx_strand_id
1 'polypeptide(L)'
;MRLFIRTFLLIIFISGLVLAQFKASRPNMSVPTNLNGELDYSGWSLFDPNRFDMQHGFTISMMTISGQSVSVAGYNNNITYWAKDNLRLDINMLLYQPVINAMQGGLTTSGSLDAAYDVGIIYAPTKNSFLEFRFQNSSYYQRYQNRSPFHLRIR
;
A
#
# COMPACT_ATOMS: atom_id res chain seq x y z
N MET A 1 31.29 13.24 -15.28
CA MET A 1 30.13 12.49 -14.74
C MET A 1 29.90 12.66 -13.23
N ARG A 2 30.90 12.43 -12.36
CA ARG A 2 30.72 12.51 -10.90
C ARG A 2 30.25 13.89 -10.37
N LEU A 3 30.72 14.99 -10.96
CA LEU A 3 30.25 16.34 -10.58
C LEU A 3 28.77 16.56 -10.90
N PHE A 4 28.32 16.15 -12.09
CA PHE A 4 26.92 16.29 -12.52
C PHE A 4 25.95 15.54 -11.60
N ILE A 5 26.29 14.31 -11.22
CA ILE A 5 25.49 13.49 -10.29
C ILE A 5 25.40 14.14 -8.90
N ARG A 6 26.51 14.70 -8.41
CA ARG A 6 26.54 15.36 -7.10
C ARG A 6 25.68 16.62 -7.08
N THR A 7 25.72 17.42 -8.14
CA THR A 7 24.88 18.61 -8.29
C THR A 7 23.40 18.24 -8.40
N PHE A 8 23.07 17.19 -9.15
CA PHE A 8 21.69 16.71 -9.31
C PHE A 8 21.07 16.24 -7.98
N LEU A 9 21.83 15.47 -7.18
CA LEU A 9 21.39 15.01 -5.86
C LEU A 9 21.16 16.19 -4.89
N LEU A 10 22.01 17.21 -4.95
CA LEU A 10 21.89 18.42 -4.11
C LEU A 10 20.60 19.20 -4.43
N ILE A 11 20.26 19.33 -5.72
CA ILE A 11 19.06 20.03 -6.16
C ILE A 11 17.79 19.33 -5.67
N ILE A 12 17.74 17.99 -5.77
CA ILE A 12 16.62 17.19 -5.25
C ILE A 12 16.49 17.38 -3.74
N PHE A 13 17.59 17.28 -2.99
CA PHE A 13 17.56 17.43 -1.53
C PHE A 13 17.07 18.82 -1.08
N ILE A 14 17.50 19.88 -1.75
CA ILE A 14 17.09 21.26 -1.42
C ILE A 14 15.62 21.51 -1.79
N SER A 15 15.12 20.95 -2.89
CA SER A 15 13.71 21.09 -3.28
C SER A 15 12.73 20.49 -2.24
N GLY A 16 13.13 19.41 -1.55
CA GLY A 16 12.32 18.81 -0.48
C GLY A 16 12.18 19.69 0.76
N LEU A 17 13.17 20.54 1.05
CA LEU A 17 13.15 21.43 2.22
C LEU A 17 12.20 22.64 2.05
N VAL A 18 11.86 23.02 0.82
CA VAL A 18 10.91 24.12 0.56
C VAL A 18 9.46 23.71 0.85
N LEU A 19 9.12 22.44 0.66
CA LEU A 19 7.79 21.90 0.95
C LEU A 19 7.53 21.64 2.44
N ALA A 20 8.57 21.69 3.28
CA ALA A 20 8.48 21.41 4.72
C ALA A 20 8.12 22.64 5.60
N GLN A 21 7.93 23.82 5.02
CA GLN A 21 7.87 25.10 5.77
C GLN A 21 6.47 25.67 6.01
N PHE A 22 5.39 25.03 5.53
CA PHE A 22 4.02 25.50 5.77
C PHE A 22 3.25 24.57 6.72
N LYS A 23 3.59 24.66 8.02
CA LYS A 23 2.68 24.30 9.11
C LYS A 23 2.66 25.41 10.17
N ALA A 24 1.94 26.47 9.85
CA ALA A 24 1.31 27.39 10.80
C ALA A 24 0.09 27.95 10.03
N SER A 25 -1.16 27.78 10.45
CA SER A 25 -1.68 28.07 11.78
C SER A 25 -3.11 27.53 11.95
N ARG A 26 -3.36 26.88 13.09
CA ARG A 26 -4.64 26.67 13.83
C ARG A 26 -5.85 26.05 13.08
N PRO A 27 -6.62 25.17 13.74
CA PRO A 27 -7.89 24.71 13.18
C PRO A 27 -8.90 25.86 13.18
N ASN A 28 -9.43 26.20 12.00
CA ASN A 28 -10.69 26.92 11.88
C ASN A 28 -11.80 25.99 12.38
N MET A 29 -12.42 26.34 13.51
CA MET A 29 -13.72 25.79 13.87
C MET A 29 -14.76 26.36 12.91
N SER A 30 -14.90 25.76 11.72
CA SER A 30 -16.06 25.97 10.87
C SER A 30 -16.93 24.72 10.93
N VAL A 31 -18.14 24.93 11.44
CA VAL A 31 -19.26 23.98 11.46
C VAL A 31 -19.41 23.34 10.07
N PRO A 32 -19.71 22.04 9.95
CA PRO A 32 -19.90 21.38 8.66
C PRO A 32 -21.01 22.07 7.86
N THR A 33 -20.64 22.80 6.83
CA THR A 33 -21.58 23.34 5.84
C THR A 33 -21.78 22.31 4.74
N ASN A 34 -22.46 21.20 5.05
CA ASN A 34 -23.01 20.33 4.01
C ASN A 34 -24.16 19.47 4.54
N LEU A 35 -25.31 20.10 4.78
CA LEU A 35 -26.57 19.39 5.04
C LEU A 35 -27.33 19.00 3.76
N ASN A 36 -26.98 19.56 2.58
CA ASN A 36 -27.84 19.47 1.39
C ASN A 36 -27.11 19.20 0.06
N GLY A 37 -25.98 18.49 0.08
CA GLY A 37 -25.48 17.77 -1.10
C GLY A 37 -25.28 18.61 -2.37
N GLU A 38 -24.15 19.29 -2.47
CA GLU A 38 -23.41 19.51 -3.71
C GLU A 38 -22.06 20.11 -3.30
N LEU A 39 -21.00 19.34 -3.50
CA LEU A 39 -19.64 19.82 -3.27
C LEU A 39 -19.10 20.30 -4.61
N ASP A 40 -19.15 21.61 -4.82
CA ASP A 40 -18.52 22.26 -5.97
C ASP A 40 -17.00 22.23 -5.76
N TYR A 41 -16.36 21.16 -6.24
CA TYR A 41 -14.91 21.03 -6.27
C TYR A 41 -14.36 21.56 -7.60
N SER A 42 -14.54 22.85 -7.85
CA SER A 42 -13.86 23.55 -8.92
C SER A 42 -12.42 23.92 -8.51
N GLY A 43 -11.55 22.93 -8.48
CA GLY A 43 -10.11 23.15 -8.25
C GLY A 43 -9.33 21.86 -8.41
N TRP A 44 -8.42 21.82 -9.40
CA TRP A 44 -7.46 20.72 -9.56
C TRP A 44 -6.46 20.73 -8.40
N SER A 45 -6.84 20.16 -7.25
CA SER A 45 -5.92 19.91 -6.15
C SER A 45 -5.31 18.53 -6.31
N LEU A 46 -4.15 18.47 -6.96
CA LEU A 46 -3.36 17.24 -7.14
C LEU A 46 -2.89 16.62 -5.80
N PHE A 47 -3.13 17.29 -4.66
CA PHE A 47 -2.73 16.85 -3.32
C PHE A 47 -3.71 17.30 -2.24
N ASP A 48 -5.02 17.13 -2.46
CA ASP A 48 -6.01 17.32 -1.39
C ASP A 48 -5.95 16.16 -0.38
N PRO A 49 -5.59 16.41 0.90
CA PRO A 49 -5.53 15.38 1.92
C PRO A 49 -6.90 14.71 2.15
N ASN A 50 -8.01 15.40 1.89
CA ASN A 50 -9.36 14.85 2.05
C ASN A 50 -9.70 13.81 0.97
N ARG A 51 -8.90 13.76 -0.11
CA ARG A 51 -9.05 12.83 -1.23
C ARG A 51 -8.04 11.68 -1.16
N PHE A 52 -7.22 11.64 -0.12
CA PHE A 52 -6.20 10.63 0.13
C PHE A 52 -6.61 9.80 1.35
N ASP A 53 -6.75 8.49 1.16
CA ASP A 53 -6.95 7.52 2.23
C ASP A 53 -5.80 6.52 2.22
N MET A 54 -5.28 6.21 3.40
CA MET A 54 -4.21 5.23 3.56
C MET A 54 -4.51 4.34 4.75
N GLN A 55 -4.70 3.06 4.48
CA GLN A 55 -4.93 2.03 5.48
C GLN A 55 -3.70 1.13 5.52
N HIS A 56 -3.24 0.81 6.71
CA HIS A 56 -2.08 -0.04 6.87
C HIS A 56 -2.28 -0.96 8.07
N GLY A 57 -1.72 -2.16 8.00
CA GLY A 57 -1.91 -3.19 9.02
C GLY A 57 -0.72 -4.13 9.08
N PHE A 58 -0.45 -4.62 10.27
CA PHE A 58 0.58 -5.63 10.52
C PHE A 58 -0.10 -6.92 10.96
N THR A 59 0.30 -8.04 10.38
CA THR A 59 -0.22 -9.37 10.71
C THR A 59 0.93 -10.28 11.10
N ILE A 60 0.74 -11.06 12.15
CA ILE A 60 1.69 -12.10 12.57
C ILE A 60 0.88 -13.36 12.79
N SER A 61 1.26 -14.44 12.13
CA SER A 61 0.68 -15.76 12.30
C SER A 61 1.75 -16.72 12.77
N MET A 62 1.45 -17.57 13.74
CA MET A 62 2.39 -18.53 14.32
C MET A 62 1.74 -19.91 14.41
N MET A 63 2.49 -20.94 14.05
CA MET A 63 2.09 -22.33 14.10
C MET A 63 3.19 -23.14 14.79
N THR A 64 2.83 -24.02 15.71
CA THR A 64 3.79 -24.88 16.41
C THR A 64 3.58 -26.33 15.99
N ILE A 65 4.61 -26.97 15.44
CA ILE A 65 4.61 -28.39 15.04
C ILE A 65 5.78 -29.09 15.74
N SER A 66 5.49 -30.16 16.51
CA SER A 66 6.52 -31.02 17.12
C SER A 66 7.59 -30.24 17.92
N GLY A 67 7.19 -29.20 18.66
CA GLY A 67 8.09 -28.36 19.46
C GLY A 67 8.88 -27.32 18.65
N GLN A 68 8.68 -27.25 17.33
CA GLN A 68 9.19 -26.18 16.46
C GLN A 68 8.07 -25.19 16.17
N SER A 69 8.27 -23.92 16.55
CA SER A 69 7.40 -22.83 16.10
C SER A 69 7.85 -22.36 14.74
N VAL A 70 6.90 -22.09 13.84
CA VAL A 70 7.05 -21.40 12.55
C VAL A 70 6.15 -20.19 12.58
N SER A 71 6.64 -18.99 12.25
CA SER A 71 5.77 -17.83 12.09
C SER A 71 5.95 -17.12 10.76
N VAL A 72 4.92 -16.37 10.38
CA VAL A 72 4.89 -15.52 9.18
C VAL A 72 4.42 -14.15 9.64
N ALA A 73 5.24 -13.13 9.35
CA ALA A 73 4.90 -11.74 9.56
C ALA A 73 4.55 -11.08 8.22
N GLY A 74 3.55 -10.21 8.22
CA GLY A 74 3.08 -9.46 7.07
C GLY A 74 2.82 -8.01 7.42
N TYR A 75 3.05 -7.13 6.47
CA TYR A 75 2.67 -5.73 6.47
C TYR A 75 1.86 -5.46 5.22
N ASN A 76 0.62 -5.00 5.38
CA ASN A 76 -0.26 -4.61 4.30
C ASN A 76 -0.44 -3.09 4.31
N ASN A 77 -0.48 -2.48 3.14
CA ASN A 77 -0.79 -1.09 2.95
C ASN A 77 -1.70 -0.92 1.72
N ASN A 78 -2.87 -0.32 1.93
CA ASN A 78 -3.77 0.14 0.90
C ASN A 78 -3.75 1.67 0.88
N ILE A 79 -3.53 2.25 -0.28
CA ILE A 79 -3.57 3.69 -0.54
C ILE A 79 -4.61 3.92 -1.62
N THR A 80 -5.60 4.76 -1.32
CA THR A 80 -6.59 5.23 -2.28
C THR A 80 -6.46 6.75 -2.43
N TYR A 81 -6.39 7.24 -3.67
CA TYR A 81 -6.32 8.66 -3.96
C TYR A 81 -7.28 9.06 -5.08
N TRP A 82 -8.13 10.05 -4.83
CA TRP A 82 -9.05 10.60 -5.83
C TRP A 82 -8.45 11.85 -6.48
N ALA A 83 -7.79 11.67 -7.62
CA ALA A 83 -7.27 12.79 -8.42
C ALA A 83 -8.40 13.70 -8.96
N LYS A 84 -9.57 13.12 -9.21
CA LYS A 84 -10.84 13.81 -9.50
C LYS A 84 -12.01 12.98 -8.95
N ASP A 85 -13.21 13.55 -8.92
CA ASP A 85 -14.42 12.81 -8.52
C ASP A 85 -14.69 11.58 -9.41
N ASN A 86 -14.11 11.56 -10.61
CA ASN A 86 -14.20 10.45 -11.56
C ASN A 86 -12.86 9.78 -11.87
N LEU A 87 -11.79 10.09 -11.14
CA LEU A 87 -10.46 9.48 -11.36
C LEU A 87 -9.86 9.06 -10.01
N ARG A 88 -9.77 7.75 -9.80
CA ARG A 88 -9.24 7.12 -8.60
C ARG A 88 -7.96 6.35 -8.91
N LEU A 89 -6.98 6.49 -8.04
CA LEU A 89 -5.78 5.70 -7.99
C LEU A 89 -5.87 4.80 -6.74
N ASP A 90 -5.55 3.53 -6.92
CA ASP A 90 -5.68 2.46 -5.92
C ASP A 90 -4.34 1.72 -5.88
N ILE A 91 -3.68 1.64 -4.73
CA ILE A 91 -2.41 0.94 -4.55
C ILE A 91 -2.54 0.04 -3.34
N ASN A 92 -2.36 -1.27 -3.54
CA ASN A 92 -2.24 -2.24 -2.48
C ASN A 92 -0.82 -2.82 -2.49
N MET A 93 -0.19 -2.89 -1.33
CA MET A 93 1.15 -3.43 -1.15
C MET A 93 1.16 -4.36 0.05
N LEU A 94 1.64 -5.58 -0.16
CA LEU A 94 1.83 -6.57 0.88
C LEU A 94 3.31 -6.95 0.93
N LEU A 95 3.98 -6.63 2.03
CA LEU A 95 5.30 -7.15 2.36
C LEU A 95 5.10 -8.31 3.33
N TYR A 96 5.73 -9.46 3.09
CA TYR A 96 5.64 -10.56 4.04
C TYR A 96 6.97 -11.29 4.12
N GLN A 97 7.22 -11.86 5.29
CA GLN A 97 8.41 -12.61 5.58
C GLN A 97 8.03 -13.89 6.35
N PRO A 98 8.28 -15.07 5.77
CA PRO A 98 8.15 -16.33 6.49
C PRO A 98 9.40 -16.55 7.36
N VAL A 99 9.32 -16.20 8.64
CA VAL A 99 10.40 -16.41 9.60
C VAL A 99 9.81 -16.57 11.01
N ILE A 100 10.11 -17.70 11.65
CA ILE A 100 10.68 -17.85 13.01
C ILE A 100 10.75 -19.36 13.22
N ASN A 101 11.93 -19.99 13.15
CA ASN A 101 12.14 -21.29 13.80
C ASN A 101 12.69 -21.00 15.19
N ALA A 102 11.89 -21.15 16.23
CA ALA A 102 12.38 -21.04 17.61
C ALA A 102 13.07 -22.36 18.01
N MET A 103 14.21 -22.68 17.39
CA MET A 103 15.06 -23.77 17.88
C MET A 103 16.09 -23.20 18.87
N GLN A 104 16.38 -24.01 19.90
CA GLN A 104 17.23 -23.71 21.04
C GLN A 104 18.45 -22.85 20.67
N GLY A 105 18.45 -21.57 21.05
CA GLY A 105 19.64 -20.72 21.05
C GLY A 105 19.74 -19.58 20.03
N GLY A 106 18.78 -19.39 19.11
CA GLY A 106 18.81 -18.19 18.25
C GLY A 106 17.64 -18.07 17.26
N LEU A 107 17.30 -16.83 16.89
CA LEU A 107 16.38 -16.55 15.78
C LEU A 107 17.12 -16.77 14.45
N THR A 108 16.82 -17.86 13.75
CA THR A 108 17.29 -18.06 12.37
C THR A 108 16.22 -17.64 11.37
N THR A 109 16.50 -16.63 10.56
CA THR A 109 15.65 -16.18 9.44
C THR A 109 15.87 -17.10 8.23
N SER A 110 14.94 -18.03 7.97
CA SER A 110 15.04 -18.97 6.85
C SER A 110 14.31 -18.52 5.56
N GLY A 111 13.67 -17.34 5.57
CA GLY A 111 12.92 -16.80 4.43
C GLY A 111 13.33 -15.38 4.04
N SER A 112 13.44 -15.14 2.73
CA SER A 112 13.60 -13.79 2.16
C SER A 112 12.31 -12.98 2.32
N LEU A 113 12.45 -11.68 2.57
CA LEU A 113 11.34 -10.74 2.46
C LEU A 113 10.83 -10.75 1.01
N ASP A 114 9.54 -10.91 0.83
CA ASP A 114 8.89 -10.92 -0.48
C ASP A 114 7.74 -9.90 -0.46
N ALA A 115 7.38 -9.42 -1.64
CA ALA A 115 6.52 -8.27 -1.83
C ALA A 115 5.51 -8.55 -2.95
N ALA A 116 4.23 -8.46 -2.62
CA ALA A 116 3.15 -8.39 -3.59
C ALA A 116 2.63 -6.96 -3.69
N TYR A 117 2.25 -6.54 -4.89
CA TYR A 117 1.68 -5.22 -5.12
C TYR A 117 0.57 -5.29 -6.18
N ASP A 118 -0.39 -4.39 -6.06
CA ASP A 118 -1.47 -4.18 -7.00
C ASP A 118 -1.69 -2.68 -7.15
N VAL A 119 -1.59 -2.16 -8.37
CA VAL A 119 -1.74 -0.74 -8.69
C VAL A 119 -2.83 -0.59 -9.73
N GLY A 120 -3.91 0.10 -9.37
CA GLY A 120 -5.06 0.39 -10.20
C GLY A 120 -5.24 1.89 -10.47
N ILE A 121 -5.61 2.21 -11.71
CA ILE A 121 -6.12 3.52 -12.11
C ILE A 121 -7.52 3.31 -12.66
N ILE A 122 -8.50 3.95 -12.04
CA ILE A 122 -9.93 3.80 -12.34
C ILE A 122 -10.48 5.16 -12.75
N TYR A 123 -11.00 5.24 -13.96
CA TYR A 123 -11.59 6.44 -14.54
C TYR A 123 -13.05 6.21 -14.92
N ALA A 124 -13.97 7.02 -14.40
CA ALA A 124 -15.41 6.91 -14.62
C ALA A 124 -15.93 8.07 -15.49
N PRO A 125 -15.86 7.99 -16.83
CA PRO A 125 -16.27 9.11 -17.69
C PRO A 125 -17.75 9.48 -17.54
N THR A 126 -18.61 8.52 -17.17
CA THR A 126 -20.03 8.77 -16.86
C THR A 126 -20.43 8.06 -15.57
N LYS A 127 -21.62 8.36 -15.03
CA LYS A 127 -22.15 7.69 -13.82
C LYS A 127 -22.35 6.17 -13.99
N ASN A 128 -22.37 5.69 -15.24
CA ASN A 128 -22.72 4.30 -15.58
C ASN A 128 -21.59 3.58 -16.34
N SER A 129 -20.44 4.22 -16.53
CA SER A 129 -19.30 3.63 -17.23
C SER A 129 -18.00 3.93 -16.52
N PHE A 130 -17.12 2.94 -16.48
CA PHE A 130 -15.79 3.07 -15.92
C PHE A 130 -14.76 2.31 -16.77
N LEU A 131 -13.53 2.76 -16.68
CA LEU A 131 -12.35 2.19 -17.30
C LEU A 131 -11.32 1.96 -16.21
N GLU A 132 -10.79 0.75 -16.14
CA GLU A 132 -9.82 0.37 -15.12
C GLU A 132 -8.56 -0.19 -15.78
N PHE A 133 -7.41 0.35 -15.38
CA PHE A 133 -6.10 -0.19 -15.70
C PHE A 133 -5.47 -0.68 -14.41
N ARG A 134 -5.16 -1.98 -14.33
CA ARG A 134 -4.62 -2.60 -13.13
C ARG A 134 -3.36 -3.37 -13.44
N PHE A 135 -2.31 -3.14 -12.66
CA PHE A 135 -1.03 -3.83 -12.73
C PHE A 135 -0.77 -4.50 -11.40
N GLN A 136 -0.80 -5.83 -11.40
CA GLN A 136 -0.61 -6.63 -10.21
C GLN A 136 0.59 -7.55 -10.36
N ASN A 137 1.32 -7.69 -9.27
CA ASN A 137 2.33 -8.72 -9.08
C ASN A 137 2.03 -9.41 -7.76
N SER A 138 1.40 -10.57 -7.85
CA SER A 138 1.27 -11.49 -6.74
C SER A 138 2.26 -12.63 -6.94
N SER A 139 3.21 -12.75 -6.01
CA SER A 139 4.03 -13.96 -5.88
C SER A 139 3.09 -15.11 -5.52
N TYR A 140 2.56 -15.81 -6.53
CA TYR A 140 1.88 -17.08 -6.34
C TYR A 140 2.88 -18.05 -5.69
N TYR A 141 2.80 -18.24 -4.38
CA TYR A 141 3.39 -19.42 -3.74
C TYR A 141 2.62 -20.67 -4.17
N GLN A 142 2.74 -21.05 -5.44
CA GLN A 142 2.37 -22.35 -5.96
C GLN A 142 3.31 -23.47 -5.47
N ARG A 143 4.29 -23.19 -4.60
CA ARG A 143 5.29 -24.18 -4.19
C ARG A 143 4.81 -25.22 -3.17
N TYR A 144 3.61 -25.11 -2.58
CA TYR A 144 3.15 -26.07 -1.56
C TYR A 144 1.71 -26.60 -1.71
N GLN A 145 1.00 -26.35 -2.81
CA GLN A 145 -0.35 -26.92 -2.98
C GLN A 145 -0.39 -28.38 -3.47
N ASN A 146 0.73 -28.96 -3.90
CA ASN A 146 0.78 -30.36 -4.34
C ASN A 146 0.82 -31.40 -3.20
N ARG A 147 0.72 -30.99 -1.93
CA ARG A 147 0.70 -31.92 -0.78
C ARG A 147 -0.47 -31.66 0.19
N SER A 148 -1.55 -31.05 -0.29
CA SER A 148 -2.81 -31.04 0.46
C SER A 148 -3.51 -32.39 0.26
N PRO A 149 -3.84 -33.14 1.33
CA PRO A 149 -4.68 -34.33 1.25
C PRO A 149 -6.15 -34.00 0.90
N PHE A 150 -6.51 -32.72 0.80
CA PHE A 150 -7.87 -32.24 0.50
C PHE A 150 -8.06 -31.79 -0.95
N HIS A 151 -7.14 -32.09 -1.87
CA HIS A 151 -7.40 -31.88 -3.29
C HIS A 151 -8.34 -32.98 -3.81
N LEU A 152 -9.64 -32.83 -3.54
CA LEU A 152 -10.68 -33.66 -4.12
C LEU A 152 -10.74 -33.40 -5.62
N ARG A 153 -10.29 -34.39 -6.39
CA ARG A 153 -10.42 -34.45 -7.84
C ARG A 153 -11.90 -34.66 -8.16
N ILE A 154 -12.63 -33.58 -8.45
CA ILE A 154 -13.99 -33.72 -9.02
C ILE A 154 -13.80 -34.27 -10.43
N ARG A 155 -14.41 -35.44 -10.68
CA ARG A 155 -14.45 -36.14 -11.96
C ARG A 155 -15.75 -35.80 -12.67
#